data_AF-A0A8T5R6R4-F1
#
_entry.id   AF-A0A8T5R6R4-F1
#
_cell.length_a   1.000
_cell.length_b   1.000
_cell.length_c   1.000
_cell.angle_alpha   90.00
_cell.angle_beta   90.00
_cell.angle_gamma   90.00
#
_symmetry.space_group_name_H-M   'P 1'
#
loop_
_entity.id
_entity.type
_entity.pdbx_description
1 polymer ?
#
loop_
_entity_poly.entity_id
_entity_poly.type
_entity_poly.pdbx_seq_one_letter_code
_entity_poly.pdbx_strand_id
1 'polypeptide(L)'
;MKNIGYEMGIKGKKEGIYRLLGSILLLISLVLGLLLGFLTLNNLLLSITLILITVPPFALSILLKLEQDFFVNNAKRFLYLLLIENIVVNSIIFAFYNTSVALTSVITSSSIILLIICWHFSLSIYKKNKIIFFICGVSYILVNTPILLDSVSAYHLFIINLILLIILSLGLLLIISAELIMKKKGWLKYI
;
A
#
# COMPACT_ATOMS: atom_id res chain seq x y z
N MET A 1 -20.52 36.22 -21.83
CA MET A 1 -19.48 35.31 -21.30
C MET A 1 -20.02 34.65 -20.04
N LYS A 2 -20.37 33.36 -20.10
CA LYS A 2 -20.88 32.59 -18.96
C LYS A 2 -19.69 32.19 -18.09
N ASN A 3 -19.72 32.56 -16.81
CA ASN A 3 -18.79 32.07 -15.78
C ASN A 3 -18.91 30.55 -15.65
N ILE A 4 -18.10 29.81 -16.40
CA ILE A 4 -18.01 28.33 -16.36
C ILE A 4 -16.94 27.87 -15.33
N GLY A 5 -16.14 28.80 -14.79
CA GLY A 5 -14.98 28.48 -13.97
C GLY A 5 -15.24 28.04 -12.53
N TYR A 6 -16.39 28.33 -11.93
CA TYR A 6 -16.59 28.14 -10.47
C TYR A 6 -17.51 26.97 -10.07
N GLU A 7 -18.31 26.42 -10.98
CA GLU A 7 -19.20 25.30 -10.64
C GLU A 7 -18.53 23.92 -10.64
N MET A 8 -17.37 23.77 -11.30
CA MET A 8 -16.65 22.50 -11.35
C MET A 8 -16.02 22.10 -10.01
N GLY A 9 -15.74 23.05 -9.12
CA GLY A 9 -15.12 22.76 -7.81
C GLY A 9 -16.07 22.13 -6.77
N ILE A 10 -17.39 22.20 -6.99
CA ILE A 10 -18.39 21.79 -5.98
C ILE A 10 -19.00 20.41 -6.30
N LYS A 11 -19.10 20.04 -7.58
CA LYS A 11 -19.71 18.78 -8.03
C LYS A 11 -18.74 17.62 -7.76
N GLY A 12 -19.10 16.74 -6.84
CA GLY A 12 -18.26 15.60 -6.43
C GLY A 12 -17.32 15.85 -5.25
N LYS A 13 -17.42 17.00 -4.55
CA LYS A 13 -16.57 17.30 -3.38
C LYS A 13 -16.71 16.25 -2.28
N LYS A 14 -17.92 15.77 -2.01
CA LYS A 14 -18.18 14.73 -0.99
C LYS A 14 -17.51 13.41 -1.36
N GLU A 15 -17.66 12.98 -2.61
CA GLU A 15 -17.08 11.76 -3.15
C GLU A 15 -15.56 11.84 -3.24
N GLY A 16 -15.02 13.02 -3.59
CA GLY A 16 -13.58 13.30 -3.51
C GLY A 16 -13.04 13.17 -2.08
N ILE A 17 -13.77 13.67 -1.07
CA ILE A 17 -13.42 13.49 0.34
C ILE A 17 -13.44 12.00 0.72
N TYR A 18 -14.43 11.21 0.27
CA TYR A 18 -14.45 9.76 0.53
C TYR A 18 -13.25 9.02 -0.09
N ARG A 19 -12.83 9.39 -1.30
CA ARG A 19 -11.60 8.82 -1.92
C ARG A 19 -10.35 9.16 -1.09
N LEU A 20 -10.27 10.40 -0.64
CA LEU A 20 -9.14 10.86 0.17
C LEU A 20 -9.11 10.17 1.53
N LEU A 21 -10.26 10.05 2.22
CA LEU A 21 -10.40 9.29 3.47
C LEU A 21 -9.99 7.83 3.28
N GLY A 22 -10.44 7.17 2.21
CA GLY A 22 -10.01 5.81 1.90
C GLY A 22 -8.50 5.70 1.70
N SER A 23 -7.87 6.68 1.04
CA SER A 23 -6.40 6.70 0.88
C SER A 23 -5.65 6.91 2.20
N ILE A 24 -6.23 7.68 3.14
CA ILE A 24 -5.67 7.86 4.49
C ILE A 24 -5.80 6.57 5.29
N LEU A 25 -6.91 5.84 5.19
CA LEU A 25 -7.06 4.54 5.85
C LEU A 25 -6.04 3.51 5.35
N LEU A 26 -5.76 3.50 4.04
CA LEU A 26 -4.68 2.67 3.49
C LEU A 26 -3.31 3.06 4.05
N LEU A 27 -3.04 4.37 4.20
CA LEU A 27 -1.80 4.85 4.82
C LEU A 27 -1.69 4.43 6.29
N ILE A 28 -2.78 4.55 7.05
CA ILE A 28 -2.83 4.14 8.46
C ILE A 28 -2.56 2.64 8.58
N SER A 29 -3.20 1.83 7.74
CA SER A 29 -2.96 0.38 7.70
C SER A 29 -1.49 0.05 7.41
N LEU A 30 -0.87 0.74 6.46
CA LEU A 30 0.55 0.59 6.14
C LEU A 30 1.44 0.93 7.33
N VAL A 31 1.26 2.11 7.93
CA VAL A 31 2.10 2.58 9.06
C VAL A 31 1.94 1.66 10.27
N LEU A 32 0.71 1.30 10.62
CA LEU A 32 0.46 0.38 11.73
C LEU A 32 1.04 -1.01 11.44
N GLY A 33 0.90 -1.52 10.21
CA GLY A 33 1.50 -2.79 9.78
C GLY A 33 3.02 -2.80 9.93
N LEU A 34 3.70 -1.71 9.55
CA LEU A 34 5.14 -1.56 9.75
C LEU A 34 5.50 -1.55 11.25
N LEU A 35 4.80 -0.75 12.06
CA LEU A 35 5.04 -0.68 13.50
C LEU A 35 4.85 -2.04 14.17
N LEU A 36 3.83 -2.79 13.78
CA LEU A 36 3.58 -4.13 14.33
C LEU A 36 4.61 -5.14 13.86
N GLY A 37 5.08 -5.04 12.61
CA GLY A 37 6.23 -5.81 12.14
C GLY A 37 7.46 -5.59 13.04
N PHE A 38 7.75 -4.35 13.44
CA PHE A 38 8.84 -4.07 14.37
C PHE A 38 8.63 -4.62 15.77
N LEU A 39 7.42 -4.51 16.31
CA LEU A 39 7.13 -4.95 17.67
C LEU A 39 7.05 -6.47 17.82
N THR A 40 6.75 -7.19 16.74
CA THR A 40 6.61 -8.66 16.75
C THR A 40 7.94 -9.39 16.51
N LEU A 41 8.92 -8.72 15.91
CA LEU A 41 10.23 -9.31 15.63
C LEU A 41 11.13 -9.25 16.87
N ASN A 42 11.31 -10.41 17.51
CA ASN A 42 12.24 -10.56 18.64
C ASN A 42 13.73 -10.59 18.23
N ASN A 43 14.06 -10.47 16.94
CA ASN A 43 15.42 -10.54 16.44
C ASN A 43 15.84 -9.23 15.77
N LEU A 44 16.87 -8.58 16.32
CA LEU A 44 17.42 -7.31 15.83
C LEU A 44 17.80 -7.36 14.34
N LEU A 45 18.37 -8.48 13.87
CA LEU A 45 18.77 -8.59 12.47
C LEU A 45 17.56 -8.68 11.53
N LEU A 46 16.49 -9.39 11.92
CA LEU A 46 15.21 -9.36 11.17
C LEU A 46 14.61 -7.95 11.16
N SER A 47 14.64 -7.24 12.28
CA SER A 47 14.15 -5.86 12.35
C SER A 47 14.93 -4.93 11.41
N ILE A 48 16.27 -5.02 11.39
CA ILE A 48 17.09 -4.24 10.44
C ILE A 48 16.73 -4.60 8.98
N THR A 49 16.59 -5.89 8.66
CA THR A 49 16.21 -6.28 7.30
C THR A 49 14.82 -5.79 6.91
N LEU A 50 13.88 -5.74 7.85
CA LEU A 50 12.55 -5.19 7.62
C LEU A 50 12.60 -3.68 7.36
N ILE A 51 13.45 -2.92 8.07
CA ILE A 51 13.68 -1.49 7.76
C ILE A 51 14.17 -1.33 6.33
N LEU A 52 15.21 -2.06 5.96
CA LEU A 52 15.82 -1.96 4.64
C LEU A 52 14.84 -2.31 3.51
N ILE A 53 13.99 -3.31 3.71
CA ILE A 53 13.01 -3.68 2.68
C ILE A 53 11.87 -2.65 2.59
N THR A 54 11.45 -2.04 3.70
CA THR A 54 10.17 -1.31 3.74
C THR A 54 10.31 0.21 3.65
N VAL A 55 11.32 0.80 4.28
CA VAL A 55 11.48 2.26 4.35
C VAL A 55 11.85 2.86 2.99
N PRO A 56 12.83 2.33 2.22
CA PRO A 56 13.18 2.87 0.92
C PRO A 56 12.02 2.91 -0.11
N PRO A 57 11.23 1.82 -0.34
CA PRO A 57 10.10 1.90 -1.25
C PRO A 57 8.99 2.80 -0.72
N PHE A 58 8.79 2.87 0.59
CA PHE A 58 7.80 3.79 1.18
C PHE A 58 8.20 5.25 0.97
N ALA A 59 9.46 5.60 1.24
CA ALA A 59 10.00 6.94 1.00
C ALA A 59 9.90 7.34 -0.48
N LEU A 60 10.30 6.44 -1.40
CA LEU A 60 10.16 6.68 -2.83
C LEU A 60 8.68 6.91 -3.21
N SER A 61 7.75 6.14 -2.66
CA SER A 61 6.32 6.29 -2.96
C SER A 61 5.77 7.65 -2.56
N ILE A 62 6.24 8.22 -1.43
CA ILE A 62 5.89 9.57 -0.97
C ILE A 62 6.49 10.60 -1.92
N LEU A 63 7.79 10.50 -2.23
CA LEU A 63 8.50 11.45 -3.09
C LEU A 63 7.90 11.50 -4.51
N LEU A 64 7.53 10.35 -5.06
CA LEU A 64 6.83 10.26 -6.34
C LEU A 64 5.41 10.84 -6.27
N LYS A 65 4.70 10.66 -5.14
CA LYS A 65 3.35 11.20 -4.94
C LYS A 65 3.35 12.72 -4.68
N LEU A 66 4.46 13.27 -4.21
CA LEU A 66 4.73 14.71 -4.12
C LEU A 66 5.24 15.32 -5.44
N GLU A 67 5.33 14.51 -6.51
CA GLU A 67 5.76 14.93 -7.84
C GLU A 67 7.09 15.68 -7.86
N GLN A 68 8.04 15.31 -6.99
CA GLN A 68 9.36 15.95 -7.00
C GLN A 68 10.10 15.64 -8.31
N ASP A 69 10.41 16.67 -9.08
CA ASP A 69 10.93 16.58 -10.46
C ASP A 69 12.12 15.61 -10.60
N PHE A 70 13.06 15.64 -9.66
CA PHE A 70 14.24 14.76 -9.66
C PHE A 70 13.87 13.26 -9.60
N PHE A 71 12.89 12.91 -8.77
CA PHE A 71 12.45 11.53 -8.57
C PHE A 71 11.53 11.07 -9.70
N VAL A 72 10.66 11.94 -10.20
CA VAL A 72 9.80 11.65 -11.35
C VAL A 72 10.64 11.35 -12.60
N ASN A 73 11.64 12.19 -12.88
CA ASN A 73 12.52 12.03 -14.04
C ASN A 73 13.37 10.75 -13.96
N ASN A 74 13.72 10.29 -12.75
CA ASN A 74 14.55 9.11 -12.54
C ASN A 74 13.79 7.89 -12.00
N ALA A 75 12.45 7.90 -12.03
CA ALA A 75 11.63 6.89 -11.36
C ALA A 75 11.99 5.45 -11.76
N LYS A 76 12.27 5.20 -13.04
CA LYS A 76 12.68 3.87 -13.54
C LYS A 76 13.97 3.36 -12.90
N ARG A 77 14.96 4.25 -12.71
CA ARG A 77 16.25 3.92 -12.10
C ARG A 77 16.07 3.57 -10.63
N PHE A 78 15.26 4.36 -9.91
CA PHE A 78 14.94 4.07 -8.50
C PHE A 78 14.18 2.77 -8.31
N LEU A 79 13.23 2.46 -9.19
CA LEU A 79 12.52 1.17 -9.15
C LEU A 79 13.48 -0.02 -9.38
N TYR A 80 14.45 0.11 -10.29
CA TYR A 80 15.46 -0.92 -10.51
C TYR A 80 16.38 -1.11 -9.30
N LEU A 81 16.80 -0.01 -8.67
CA LEU A 81 17.59 -0.04 -7.43
C LEU A 81 16.85 -0.74 -6.30
N LEU A 82 15.56 -0.40 -6.08
CA LEU A 82 14.73 -1.05 -5.07
C LEU A 82 14.52 -2.55 -5.34
N LEU A 83 14.46 -2.95 -6.62
CA LEU A 83 14.35 -4.36 -6.99
C LEU A 83 15.64 -5.12 -6.64
N ILE A 84 16.80 -4.55 -6.97
CA ILE A 84 18.09 -5.14 -6.59
C ILE A 84 18.21 -5.22 -5.07
N GLU A 85 17.89 -4.15 -4.36
CA GLU A 85 17.89 -4.11 -2.89
C GLU A 85 17.04 -5.24 -2.31
N ASN A 86 15.79 -5.40 -2.77
CA ASN A 86 14.90 -6.45 -2.28
C ASN A 86 15.46 -7.86 -2.54
N ILE A 87 16.09 -8.10 -3.68
CA ILE A 87 16.71 -9.39 -3.98
C ILE A 87 17.89 -9.64 -3.02
N VAL A 88 18.76 -8.65 -2.84
CA VAL A 88 19.93 -8.76 -1.97
C VAL A 88 19.51 -9.00 -0.53
N VAL A 89 18.59 -8.20 0.02
CA VAL A 89 18.17 -8.37 1.43
C VAL A 89 17.48 -9.72 1.65
N ASN A 90 16.58 -10.15 0.74
CA ASN A 90 15.95 -11.46 0.87
C ASN A 90 16.96 -12.61 0.76
N SER A 91 17.98 -12.49 -0.10
CA SER A 91 19.05 -13.50 -0.19
C SER A 91 19.85 -13.63 1.11
N ILE A 92 20.10 -12.52 1.81
CA ILE A 92 20.74 -12.51 3.12
C ILE A 92 19.85 -13.24 4.12
N ILE A 93 18.54 -12.98 4.14
CA ILE A 93 17.63 -13.68 5.07
C ILE A 93 17.64 -15.19 4.82
N PHE A 94 17.63 -15.63 3.56
CA PHE A 94 17.74 -17.06 3.23
C PHE A 94 19.06 -17.70 3.68
N ALA A 95 20.16 -16.95 3.71
CA ALA A 95 21.46 -17.46 4.13
C ALA A 95 21.58 -17.64 5.65
N PHE A 96 20.92 -16.78 6.43
CA PHE A 96 21.07 -16.72 7.90
C PHE A 96 19.92 -17.34 8.69
N TYR A 97 18.77 -17.59 8.07
CA TYR A 97 17.58 -18.09 8.77
C TYR A 97 17.06 -19.41 8.20
N ASN A 98 16.34 -20.15 9.05
CA ASN A 98 15.60 -21.33 8.64
C ASN A 98 14.60 -21.01 7.53
N THR A 99 14.37 -21.99 6.65
CA THR A 99 13.50 -21.86 5.47
C THR A 99 12.11 -21.32 5.79
N SER A 100 11.53 -21.71 6.93
CA SER A 100 10.22 -21.22 7.37
C SER A 100 10.22 -19.71 7.66
N VAL A 101 11.21 -19.21 8.41
CA VAL A 101 11.37 -17.80 8.75
C VAL A 101 11.71 -16.97 7.51
N ALA A 102 12.58 -17.51 6.64
CA ALA A 102 12.91 -16.87 5.38
C ALA A 102 11.67 -16.73 4.49
N LEU A 103 10.87 -17.78 4.32
CA LEU A 103 9.64 -17.73 3.53
C LEU A 103 8.63 -16.73 4.09
N THR A 104 8.39 -16.72 5.42
CA THR A 104 7.46 -15.74 6.01
C THR A 104 7.95 -14.31 5.83
N SER A 105 9.25 -14.04 5.93
CA SER A 105 9.83 -12.72 5.68
C SER A 105 9.70 -12.24 4.23
N VAL A 106 9.82 -13.16 3.25
CA VAL A 106 9.62 -12.84 1.83
C VAL A 106 8.15 -12.55 1.54
N ILE A 107 7.24 -13.31 2.15
CA ILE A 107 5.80 -13.09 2.01
C ILE A 107 5.40 -11.74 2.64
N THR A 108 5.91 -11.40 3.83
CA THR A 108 5.59 -10.12 4.49
C THR A 108 6.21 -8.93 3.75
N SER A 109 7.45 -9.02 3.29
CA SER A 109 8.07 -7.95 2.50
C SER A 109 7.33 -7.71 1.18
N SER A 110 7.01 -8.78 0.43
CA SER A 110 6.25 -8.66 -0.81
C SER A 110 4.84 -8.10 -0.58
N SER A 111 4.17 -8.47 0.51
CA SER A 111 2.87 -7.91 0.85
C SER A 111 2.96 -6.42 1.18
N ILE A 112 3.97 -5.97 1.93
CA ILE A 112 4.17 -4.54 2.21
C ILE A 112 4.40 -3.74 0.91
N ILE A 113 5.20 -4.27 -0.03
CA ILE A 113 5.41 -3.62 -1.33
C ILE A 113 4.09 -3.50 -2.10
N LEU A 114 3.26 -4.55 -2.12
CA LEU A 114 1.93 -4.50 -2.74
C LEU A 114 1.05 -3.42 -2.11
N LEU A 115 1.10 -3.25 -0.78
CA LEU A 115 0.35 -2.21 -0.08
C LEU A 115 0.86 -0.80 -0.42
N ILE A 116 2.18 -0.61 -0.51
CA ILE A 116 2.78 0.66 -0.93
C ILE A 116 2.31 1.04 -2.35
N ILE A 117 2.34 0.10 -3.30
CA ILE A 117 1.88 0.31 -4.67
C ILE A 117 0.38 0.64 -4.69
N CYS A 118 -0.42 -0.10 -3.92
CA CYS A 118 -1.84 0.14 -3.76
C CYS A 118 -2.11 1.56 -3.23
N TRP A 119 -1.42 1.97 -2.17
CA TRP A 119 -1.56 3.31 -1.61
C TRP A 119 -1.10 4.42 -2.58
N HIS A 120 -0.04 4.18 -3.35
CA HIS A 120 0.46 5.15 -4.32
C HIS A 120 -0.60 5.42 -5.41
N PHE A 121 -1.21 4.38 -5.98
CA PHE A 121 -2.21 4.51 -7.05
C PHE A 121 -3.65 4.75 -6.57
N SER A 122 -3.87 4.88 -5.27
CA SER A 122 -5.20 4.98 -4.65
C SER A 122 -6.04 6.15 -5.19
N LEU A 123 -5.42 7.27 -5.58
CA LEU A 123 -6.11 8.47 -6.09
C LEU A 123 -5.93 8.70 -7.61
N SER A 124 -5.15 7.87 -8.29
CA SER A 124 -4.85 8.01 -9.72
C SER A 124 -6.12 8.09 -10.58
N ILE A 125 -6.12 8.96 -11.60
CA ILE A 125 -7.23 9.09 -12.57
C ILE A 125 -6.99 8.20 -13.79
N TYR A 126 -5.77 7.70 -13.99
CA TYR A 126 -5.42 6.86 -15.14
C TYR A 126 -5.99 5.45 -15.04
N LYS A 127 -6.64 4.97 -16.11
CA LYS A 127 -7.30 3.64 -16.14
C LYS A 127 -6.33 2.49 -15.82
N LYS A 128 -5.12 2.51 -16.39
CA LYS A 128 -4.10 1.46 -16.17
C LYS A 128 -3.68 1.39 -14.70
N ASN A 129 -3.36 2.54 -14.11
CA ASN A 129 -2.96 2.63 -12.69
C ASN A 129 -4.08 2.18 -11.75
N LYS A 130 -5.34 2.37 -12.13
CA LYS A 130 -6.48 1.88 -11.34
C LYS A 130 -6.64 0.38 -11.34
N ILE A 131 -6.35 -0.28 -12.45
CA ILE A 131 -6.31 -1.74 -12.52
C ILE A 131 -5.19 -2.25 -11.60
N ILE A 132 -4.01 -1.63 -11.64
CA ILE A 132 -2.89 -1.96 -10.76
C ILE A 132 -3.28 -1.79 -9.28
N PHE A 133 -3.90 -0.66 -8.91
CA PHE A 133 -4.43 -0.43 -7.56
C PHE A 133 -5.33 -1.58 -7.07
N PHE A 134 -6.30 -1.99 -7.88
CA PHE A 134 -7.26 -3.01 -7.49
C PHE A 134 -6.58 -4.38 -7.35
N ILE A 135 -5.74 -4.77 -8.32
CA ILE A 135 -5.00 -6.03 -8.29
C ILE A 135 -4.11 -6.09 -7.05
N CYS A 136 -3.32 -5.05 -6.78
CA CYS A 136 -2.43 -4.99 -5.63
C CYS A 136 -3.18 -5.05 -4.30
N GLY A 137 -4.31 -4.34 -4.19
CA GLY A 137 -5.15 -4.36 -2.98
C GLY A 137 -5.76 -5.73 -2.70
N VAL A 138 -6.31 -6.39 -3.73
CA VAL A 138 -6.87 -7.75 -3.60
C VAL A 138 -5.77 -8.77 -3.30
N SER A 139 -4.63 -8.70 -4.00
CA SER A 139 -3.50 -9.60 -3.74
C SER A 139 -2.96 -9.44 -2.33
N TYR A 140 -2.90 -8.20 -1.80
CA TYR A 140 -2.48 -7.96 -0.41
C TYR A 140 -3.39 -8.70 0.58
N ILE A 141 -4.71 -8.59 0.38
CA ILE A 141 -5.68 -9.27 1.25
C ILE A 141 -5.47 -10.79 1.18
N LEU A 142 -5.41 -11.35 -0.03
CA LEU A 142 -5.24 -12.79 -0.23
C LEU A 142 -3.93 -13.33 0.38
N VAL A 143 -2.84 -12.58 0.27
CA VAL A 143 -1.53 -12.97 0.82
C VAL A 143 -1.50 -12.89 2.35
N ASN A 144 -2.20 -11.91 2.96
CA ASN A 144 -2.20 -11.76 4.41
C ASN A 144 -3.27 -12.58 5.14
N THR A 145 -4.30 -13.10 4.44
CA THR A 145 -5.25 -14.03 5.07
C THR A 145 -4.63 -15.30 5.65
N PRO A 146 -3.71 -16.03 5.00
CA PRO A 146 -3.05 -17.17 5.64
C PRO A 146 -2.19 -16.77 6.84
N ILE A 147 -1.47 -15.64 6.76
CA ILE A 147 -0.67 -15.12 7.88
C ILE A 147 -1.57 -14.82 9.09
N LEU A 148 -2.77 -14.29 8.85
CA LEU A 148 -3.77 -14.07 9.89
C LEU A 148 -4.17 -15.40 10.55
N LEU A 149 -4.42 -16.46 9.77
CA LEU A 149 -4.80 -17.77 10.30
C LEU A 149 -3.67 -18.42 11.11
N ASP A 150 -2.42 -18.27 10.69
CA ASP A 150 -1.26 -18.76 11.45
C ASP A 150 -1.13 -18.07 12.82
N SER A 151 -1.55 -16.80 12.91
CA SER A 151 -1.51 -16.03 14.16
C SER A 151 -2.62 -16.36 15.17
N VAL A 152 -3.55 -17.28 14.86
CA VAL A 152 -4.68 -17.67 15.76
C VAL A 152 -4.18 -18.18 17.11
N SER A 153 -3.02 -18.84 17.15
CA SER A 153 -2.39 -19.32 18.39
C SER A 153 -2.00 -18.17 19.35
N ALA A 154 -1.73 -16.98 18.80
CA ALA A 154 -1.41 -15.77 19.53
C ALA A 154 -2.59 -14.78 19.43
N TYR A 155 -3.62 -14.98 20.26
CA TYR A 155 -4.91 -14.26 20.21
C TYR A 155 -4.78 -12.72 20.08
N HIS A 156 -3.83 -12.10 20.79
CA HIS A 156 -3.60 -10.65 20.69
C HIS A 156 -3.10 -10.23 19.29
N LEU A 157 -2.16 -10.98 18.71
CA LEU A 157 -1.65 -10.70 17.36
C LEU A 157 -2.72 -10.96 16.30
N PHE A 158 -3.53 -12.00 16.49
CA PHE A 158 -4.68 -12.28 15.64
C PHE A 158 -5.66 -11.10 15.58
N ILE A 159 -6.10 -10.58 16.73
CA ILE A 159 -7.03 -9.44 16.79
C ILE A 159 -6.44 -8.23 16.06
N ILE A 160 -5.17 -7.93 16.32
CA ILE A 160 -4.52 -6.76 15.73
C ILE A 160 -4.43 -6.89 14.21
N ASN A 161 -3.97 -8.04 13.71
CA ASN A 161 -3.89 -8.31 12.26
C ASN A 161 -5.27 -8.28 11.61
N LEU A 162 -6.31 -8.75 12.30
CA LEU A 162 -7.70 -8.69 11.83
C LEU A 162 -8.19 -7.24 11.73
N ILE A 163 -7.90 -6.40 12.74
CA ILE A 163 -8.23 -4.96 12.70
C ILE A 163 -7.53 -4.27 11.52
N LEU A 164 -6.25 -4.56 11.28
CA LEU A 164 -5.52 -3.99 10.14
C LEU A 164 -6.18 -4.34 8.79
N LEU A 165 -6.59 -5.59 8.63
CA LEU A 165 -7.20 -6.10 7.41
C LEU A 165 -8.61 -5.50 7.20
N ILE A 166 -9.36 -5.27 8.29
CA ILE A 166 -10.63 -4.52 8.27
C ILE A 166 -10.41 -3.06 7.86
N ILE A 167 -9.45 -2.36 8.46
CA ILE A 167 -9.15 -0.96 8.11
C ILE A 167 -8.80 -0.84 6.63
N LEU A 168 -7.97 -1.76 6.12
CA LEU A 168 -7.55 -1.78 4.72
C LEU A 168 -8.72 -2.05 3.76
N SER A 169 -9.53 -3.06 4.06
CA SER A 169 -10.70 -3.41 3.23
C SER A 169 -11.74 -2.28 3.21
N LEU A 170 -11.98 -1.61 4.34
CA LEU A 170 -12.81 -0.40 4.39
C LEU A 170 -12.23 0.73 3.54
N GLY A 171 -10.92 0.94 3.60
CA GLY A 171 -10.22 1.93 2.76
C GLY A 171 -10.41 1.66 1.26
N LEU A 172 -10.24 0.41 0.82
CA LEU A 172 -10.48 0.00 -0.56
C LEU A 172 -11.94 0.19 -0.98
N LEU A 173 -12.89 -0.24 -0.15
CA LEU A 173 -14.33 -0.10 -0.43
C LEU A 173 -14.76 1.35 -0.54
N LEU A 174 -14.26 2.25 0.31
CA LEU A 174 -14.54 3.68 0.25
C LEU A 174 -14.05 4.30 -1.06
N ILE A 175 -12.84 3.95 -1.50
CA ILE A 175 -12.30 4.45 -2.78
C ILE A 175 -13.15 3.95 -3.95
N ILE A 176 -13.44 2.65 -3.99
CA ILE A 176 -14.19 2.03 -5.09
C ILE A 176 -15.62 2.57 -5.16
N SER A 177 -16.33 2.63 -4.02
CA SER A 177 -17.70 3.12 -3.95
C SER A 177 -17.80 4.59 -4.39
N ALA A 178 -16.90 5.45 -3.90
CA ALA A 178 -16.85 6.84 -4.31
C ALA A 178 -16.59 6.98 -5.82
N GLU A 179 -15.69 6.18 -6.38
CA GLU A 179 -15.42 6.20 -7.83
C GLU A 179 -16.58 5.71 -8.68
N LEU A 180 -17.27 4.65 -8.26
CA LEU A 180 -18.47 4.17 -8.95
C LEU A 180 -19.57 5.25 -8.97
N ILE A 181 -19.77 5.95 -7.86
CA ILE A 181 -20.75 7.05 -7.78
C ILE A 181 -20.36 8.21 -8.69
N MET A 182 -19.09 8.65 -8.66
CA MET A 182 -18.62 9.74 -9.52
C MET A 182 -18.70 9.39 -11.01
N LYS A 183 -18.42 8.13 -11.39
CA LYS A 183 -18.59 7.66 -12.77
C LYS A 183 -20.06 7.65 -13.19
N LYS A 184 -20.95 7.11 -12.34
CA LYS A 184 -22.40 7.09 -12.62
C LYS A 184 -22.95 8.50 -12.82
N LYS A 185 -22.43 9.49 -12.09
CA LYS A 185 -22.80 10.92 -12.22
C LYS A 185 -22.04 11.67 -13.32
N GLY A 186 -21.11 11.02 -14.03
CA GLY A 186 -20.30 11.62 -15.10
C GLY A 186 -19.23 12.60 -14.63
N TRP A 187 -18.94 12.68 -13.32
CA TRP A 187 -17.98 13.60 -12.73
C TRP A 187 -16.53 13.12 -12.83
N LEU A 188 -16.33 11.81 -13.03
CA LEU A 188 -15.02 11.23 -13.24
C LEU A 188 -15.01 10.45 -14.55
N LYS A 189 -14.16 10.89 -15.48
CA LYS A 189 -13.78 10.15 -16.67
C LYS A 189 -12.32 9.73 -16.50
N TYR A 190 -12.05 8.45 -16.67
CA TYR A 190 -10.66 8.00 -16.73
C TYR A 190 -10.02 8.52 -18.01
N ILE A 191 -8.77 8.95 -17.86
CA ILE A 191 -7.84 9.29 -18.93
C ILE A 191 -6.97 8.05 -19.18
#